data_AF-A0A534JEY4-F1
#
_entry.id   AF-A0A534JEY4-F1
#
_cell.length_a   1.000
_cell.length_b   1.000
_cell.length_c   1.000
_cell.angle_alpha   90.00
_cell.angle_beta   90.00
_cell.angle_gamma   90.00
#
_symmetry.space_group_name_H-M   'P 1'
#
loop_
_entity.id
_entity.type
_entity.pdbx_description
1 polymer ?
#
loop_
_entity_poly.entity_id
_entity_poly.type
_entity_poly.pdbx_seq_one_letter_code
_entity_poly.pdbx_strand_id
1 'polypeptide(L)' 'MFQLVVGELDLVLGRLDESRTFEDVLMEIWTVKDLARRRDELARFGDQLLEARTKYESTKSYEEALFGAELSAEARA' A
#
# COMPACT_ATOMS: atom_id res chain seq x y z
N MET A 1 -15.98 -5.05 -4.15
CA MET A 1 -15.25 -6.33 -4.24
C MET A 1 -13.81 -5.95 -4.57
N PHE A 2 -12.91 -5.94 -3.59
CA PHE A 2 -11.51 -5.57 -3.81
C PHE A 2 -10.67 -6.73 -3.30
N GLN A 3 -10.21 -7.58 -4.22
CA GLN A 3 -9.22 -8.60 -3.91
C GLN A 3 -7.87 -7.91 -3.93
N LEU A 4 -7.46 -7.36 -2.80
CA LEU A 4 -6.06 -7.00 -2.60
C LEU A 4 -5.31 -8.33 -2.46
N VAL A 5 -4.60 -8.73 -3.52
CA VAL A 5 -3.76 -9.92 -3.49
C VAL A 5 -2.61 -9.62 -2.55
N VAL A 6 -2.45 -10.44 -1.51
CA VAL A 6 -1.48 -10.27 -0.42
C VAL A 6 -0.05 -9.99 -0.91
N GLY A 7 0.30 -10.36 -2.16
CA GLY A 7 1.60 -10.09 -2.78
C GLY A 7 1.83 -8.66 -3.34
N GLU A 8 0.81 -7.83 -3.52
CA GLU A 8 0.98 -6.43 -3.96
C GLU A 8 1.06 -5.43 -2.79
N LEU A 9 0.78 -5.90 -1.56
CA LEU A 9 0.92 -5.09 -0.34
C LEU A 9 2.37 -4.65 -0.13
N ASP A 10 3.36 -5.52 -0.34
CA ASP A 10 4.77 -5.14 -0.19
C ASP A 10 5.23 -4.06 -1.20
N LEU A 11 4.61 -3.97 -2.38
CA LEU A 11 4.93 -2.90 -3.36
C LEU A 11 4.31 -1.56 -2.97
N VAL A 12 3.14 -1.57 -2.34
CA VAL A 12 2.48 -0.37 -1.81
C VAL A 12 3.12 0.07 -0.48
N LEU A 13 3.53 -0.88 0.35
CA LEU A 13 4.04 -0.67 1.71
C LEU A 13 5.55 -0.62 1.83
N GLY A 14 6.29 -1.10 0.83
CA GLY A 14 7.76 -0.97 0.76
C GLY A 14 8.26 0.47 0.74
N ARG A 15 7.36 1.47 0.65
CA ARG A 15 7.68 2.90 0.83
C ARG A 15 7.53 3.43 2.26
N LEU A 16 6.98 2.65 3.20
CA LEU A 16 6.79 3.08 4.60
C LEU A 16 8.05 2.86 5.45
N ASP A 17 8.77 1.76 5.22
CA ASP A 17 10.07 1.46 5.81
C ASP A 17 10.67 0.27 5.03
N GLU A 18 11.75 0.48 4.25
CA GLU A 18 12.34 -0.57 3.38
C GLU A 18 12.82 -1.81 4.15
N SER A 19 12.87 -1.75 5.49
CA SER A 19 13.41 -2.79 6.35
C SER A 19 12.37 -3.73 6.97
N ARG A 20 11.06 -3.47 6.86
CA ARG A 20 10.02 -4.22 7.59
C ARG A 20 8.83 -4.60 6.71
N THR A 21 8.42 -5.86 6.78
CA THR A 21 7.22 -6.34 6.07
C THR A 21 5.94 -5.95 6.79
N PHE A 22 4.80 -6.03 6.09
CA PHE A 22 3.49 -5.85 6.70
C PHE A 22 3.28 -6.78 7.91
N GLU A 23 3.63 -8.05 7.76
CA GLU A 23 3.49 -9.08 8.78
C GLU A 23 4.33 -8.76 10.02
N ASP A 24 5.55 -8.24 9.85
CA ASP A 24 6.43 -7.86 10.96
C ASP A 24 5.82 -6.73 11.81
N VAL A 25 5.22 -5.74 11.16
CA VAL A 25 4.56 -4.62 11.83
C VAL A 25 3.29 -5.09 12.54
N LEU A 26 2.48 -5.90 11.87
CA LEU A 26 1.25 -6.43 12.45
C LEU A 26 1.53 -7.33 13.67
N MET A 27 2.56 -8.17 13.61
CA MET A 27 2.99 -9.01 14.74
C MET A 27 3.48 -8.14 15.91
N GLU A 28 4.26 -7.10 15.66
CA GLU A 28 4.69 -6.18 16.73
C GLU A 28 3.48 -5.55 17.44
N ILE A 29 2.52 -5.00 16.68
CA ILE A 29 1.29 -4.42 17.24
C ILE A 29 0.54 -5.49 18.06
N TRP A 30 0.47 -6.73 17.58
CA TRP A 30 -0.21 -7.81 18.27
C TRP A 30 0.40 -8.16 19.64
N THR A 31 1.71 -7.96 19.81
CA THR A 31 2.40 -8.20 21.10
C THR A 31 2.07 -7.15 22.17
N VAL A 32 1.47 -6.01 21.80
CA VAL A 32 1.08 -4.96 22.75
C VAL A 32 0.01 -5.49 23.72
N LYS A 33 0.33 -5.55 25.01
CA LYS A 33 -0.57 -6.14 26.04
C LYS A 33 -1.79 -5.30 26.34
N ASP A 34 -1.65 -3.98 26.30
CA ASP A 34 -2.74 -3.04 26.53
C ASP A 34 -3.67 -3.01 25.32
N LEU A 35 -4.95 -3.33 25.53
CA LEU A 35 -5.94 -3.41 24.47
C LEU A 35 -6.25 -2.05 23.83
N ALA A 36 -6.33 -0.99 24.63
CA ALA A 36 -6.61 0.35 24.13
C ALA A 36 -5.44 0.85 23.28
N ARG A 37 -4.21 0.68 23.79
CA ARG A 37 -3.00 1.01 23.02
C ARG A 37 -2.90 0.18 21.75
N ARG A 38 -3.12 -1.13 21.82
CA ARG A 38 -3.09 -2.01 20.64
C ARG A 38 -4.07 -1.54 19.56
N ARG A 39 -5.29 -1.16 19.97
CA ARG A 39 -6.31 -0.66 19.05
C ARG A 39 -5.86 0.65 18.38
N ASP A 40 -5.27 1.56 19.14
CA ASP A 40 -4.82 2.85 18.63
C ASP A 40 -3.63 2.68 17.66
N GLU A 41 -2.68 1.79 17.95
CA GLU A 41 -1.58 1.46 17.05
C GLU A 41 -2.09 0.78 15.76
N LEU A 42 -3.07 -0.12 15.88
CA LEU A 42 -3.69 -0.77 14.72
C LEU A 42 -4.44 0.22 13.83
N ALA A 43 -5.13 1.20 14.43
CA ALA A 43 -5.82 2.25 13.69
C ALA A 43 -4.84 3.12 12.90
N ARG A 44 -3.75 3.56 13.55
CA ARG A 44 -2.67 4.32 12.89
C ARG A 44 -2.03 3.55 11.75
N PHE A 45 -1.78 2.25 11.96
CA PHE A 45 -1.25 1.41 10.89
C PHE A 45 -2.23 1.36 9.71
N GLY A 46 -3.53 1.17 9.97
CA GLY A 46 -4.57 1.23 8.94
C GLY A 46 -4.59 2.55 8.15
N ASP A 47 -4.44 3.69 8.83
CA ASP A 47 -4.38 5.00 8.18
C ASP A 47 -3.16 5.12 7.25
N GLN A 48 -2.00 4.60 7.67
CA GLN A 48 -0.79 4.55 6.84
C GLN A 48 -0.97 3.67 5.60
N LEU A 49 -1.66 2.53 5.72
CA LEU A 49 -1.98 1.67 4.58
C LEU A 49 -2.88 2.40 3.56
N LEU A 50 -3.89 3.12 4.05
CA LEU A 50 -4.79 3.90 3.21
C LEU A 50 -4.05 5.01 2.46
N GLU A 51 -3.17 5.74 3.14
CA GLU A 51 -2.35 6.78 2.52
C GLU A 51 -1.42 6.21 1.45
N ALA A 52 -0.75 5.09 1.75
CA ALA A 52 0.11 4.39 0.81
C ALA A 52 -0.67 3.94 -0.44
N ARG A 53 -1.88 3.39 -0.25
CA ARG A 53 -2.78 3.02 -1.35
C ARG A 53 -3.14 4.24 -2.21
N THR A 54 -3.53 5.36 -1.60
CA THR A 54 -3.87 6.58 -2.36
C THR A 54 -2.69 7.10 -3.17
N LYS A 55 -1.47 7.06 -2.60
CA LYS A 55 -0.24 7.43 -3.31
C LYS A 55 0.05 6.51 -4.49
N TYR A 56 -0.14 5.20 -4.31
CA TYR A 56 0.02 4.22 -5.38
C TYR A 56 -1.00 4.43 -6.51
N GLU A 57 -2.27 4.57 -6.18
CA GLU A 57 -3.34 4.83 -7.15
C GLU A 57 -3.10 6.15 -7.90
N SER A 58 -2.64 7.19 -7.22
CA SER A 58 -2.28 8.46 -7.86
C SER A 58 -1.12 8.29 -8.83
N THR A 59 -0.05 7.60 -8.40
CA THR A 59 1.13 7.33 -9.26
C THR A 59 0.72 6.54 -10.50
N LYS A 60 -0.07 5.47 -10.33
CA LYS A 60 -0.58 4.66 -11.43
C LYS A 60 -1.46 5.47 -12.38
N SER A 61 -2.33 6.33 -11.84
CA SER A 61 -3.16 7.22 -12.66
C SER A 61 -2.32 8.24 -13.44
N TYR A 62 -1.24 8.78 -12.86
CA TYR A 62 -0.32 9.66 -13.57
C TYR A 62 0.43 8.92 -14.67
N GLU A 63 0.89 7.70 -14.41
CA GLU A 63 1.53 6.84 -15.41
C GLU A 63 0.57 6.51 -16.55
N GLU A 64 -0.68 6.14 -16.26
CA GLU A 64 -1.71 5.91 -17.28
C GLU A 64 -2.03 7.17 -18.08
N ALA A 65 -2.09 8.34 -17.44
CA ALA A 65 -2.33 9.60 -18.13
C ALA A 65 -1.14 10.03 -19.01
N LEU A 66 0.10 9.74 -18.59
CA LEU A 66 1.31 10.11 -19.29
C LEU A 66 1.65 9.15 -20.44
N PHE A 67 1.51 7.84 -20.20
CA PHE A 67 1.95 6.78 -21.12
C PHE A 67 0.80 6.04 -21.81
N GLY A 68 -0.45 6.21 -21.36
CA GLY A 68 -1.61 5.54 -21.95
C GLY A 68 -1.86 5.93 -23.41
N ALA A 69 -1.48 7.16 -23.80
CA ALA A 69 -1.56 7.62 -25.19
C ALA A 69 -0.43 7.05 -26.06
N GLU A 70 0.82 7.02 -25.56
CA GLU A 70 1.99 6.54 -26.31
C GLU A 70 1.94 5.03 -26.58
N LEU A 71 1.56 4.22 -25.58
CA LEU A 71 1.41 2.77 -25.75
C LEU A 71 0.28 2.40 -26.74
N SER A 72 -0.77 3.22 -26.81
CA SER A 72 -1.87 3.03 -27.77
C SER A 72 -1.49 3.37 -29.22
N ALA A 73 -0.49 4.24 -29.40
CA ALA A 73 0.02 4.65 -30.69
C ALA A 73 1.02 3.62 -31.25
N GLU A 74 1.87 3.04 -30.40
CA GLU A 74 2.81 1.99 -30.80
C GLU A 74 2.12 0.65 -31.07
N ALA A 75 1.03 0.31 -30.38
CA ALA A 75 0.25 -0.90 -30.67
C ALA A 75 -0.53 -0.86 -32.00
N ARG A 76 -0.56 0.30 -32.68
CA ARG A 76 -1.23 0.51 -33.97
C ARG A 76 -0.26 0.70 -35.14
N ALA A 77 1.05 0.68 -34.89
CA ALA A 77 2.11 0.73 -35.91
C ALA A 77 2.66 -0.68 -36.18
#